data_AF-A0A370DV43-F1
#
_entry.id   AF-A0A370DV43-F1
#
_cell.length_a   1.000
_cell.length_b   1.000
_cell.length_c   1.000
_cell.angle_alpha   90.00
_cell.angle_beta   90.00
_cell.angle_gamma   90.00
#
_symmetry.space_group_name_H-M   'P 1'
#
loop_
_entity.id
_entity.type
_entity.pdbx_description
1 polymer ?
#
loop_
_entity_poly.entity_id
_entity_poly.type
_entity_poly.pdbx_seq_one_letter_code
_entity_poly.pdbx_strand_id
1 'polypeptide(L)'
;MTQNQLLISLTFVLYLVAILGIGIHAWQRTRNLSDFVLGGRQLGSWVTALSASASDMSGWLLLGLPGYAYLSGLESIWLAGGLLIGTWLNWRFIAAPLRVASEQAGNALTLPEYLSNRFDDRSGLIRTISSLFILLFFLFYTSSGLVRRLSR
;
A
#
# COMPACT_ATOMS: atom_id res chain seq x y z
N MET A 1 39.36 -1.81 3.55
CA MET A 1 37.92 -1.51 3.48
C MET A 1 37.68 -0.23 4.27
N THR A 2 37.13 0.82 3.65
CA THR A 2 37.01 2.15 4.27
C THR A 2 35.98 2.12 5.41
N GLN A 3 36.22 2.88 6.48
CA GLN A 3 35.34 2.98 7.66
C GLN A 3 33.85 3.17 7.32
N ASN A 4 33.56 3.88 6.22
CA ASN A 4 32.21 4.10 5.71
C ASN A 4 31.51 2.82 5.25
N GLN A 5 32.23 1.87 4.64
CA GLN A 5 31.65 0.59 4.21
C GLN A 5 31.16 -0.22 5.41
N LEU A 6 31.93 -0.21 6.50
CA LEU A 6 31.56 -0.91 7.74
C LEU A 6 30.30 -0.30 8.36
N LEU A 7 30.20 1.03 8.42
CA LEU A 7 29.01 1.74 8.92
C LEU A 7 27.76 1.48 8.07
N ILE A 8 27.88 1.45 6.75
CA ILE A 8 26.76 1.16 5.84
C ILE A 8 26.28 -0.28 6.06
N SER A 9 27.19 -1.25 6.07
CA SER A 9 26.84 -2.67 6.31
C SER A 9 26.20 -2.86 7.68
N LEU A 10 26.72 -2.23 8.73
CA LEU A 10 26.16 -2.30 10.07
C LEU A 10 24.72 -1.76 10.10
N THR A 11 24.50 -0.57 9.51
CA THR A 11 23.17 0.07 9.46
C THR A 11 22.17 -0.79 8.69
N PHE A 12 22.59 -1.39 7.57
CA PHE A 12 21.77 -2.28 6.77
C PHE A 12 21.37 -3.55 7.53
N VAL A 13 22.32 -4.19 8.22
CA VAL A 13 22.04 -5.39 9.03
C VAL A 13 21.11 -5.04 10.19
N LEU A 14 21.33 -3.92 10.90
CA LEU A 14 20.45 -3.45 11.96
C LEU A 14 19.02 -3.21 11.46
N TYR A 15 18.88 -2.56 10.30
CA TYR A 15 17.59 -2.34 9.67
C TYR A 15 16.87 -3.66 9.33
N LEU A 16 17.58 -4.62 8.74
CA LEU A 16 17.01 -5.94 8.42
C LEU A 16 16.56 -6.68 9.69
N VAL A 17 17.39 -6.69 10.74
CA VAL A 17 17.06 -7.32 12.02
C VAL A 17 15.84 -6.65 12.65
N ALA A 18 15.76 -5.31 12.62
CA ALA A 18 14.61 -4.58 13.14
C ALA A 18 13.32 -4.96 12.41
N ILE A 19 13.32 -4.99 11.07
CA ILE A 19 12.14 -5.37 10.27
C ILE A 19 11.74 -6.81 10.51
N LEU A 20 12.70 -7.74 10.54
CA LEU A 20 12.42 -9.14 10.84
C LEU A 20 11.86 -9.31 12.26
N GLY A 21 12.40 -8.59 13.24
CA GLY A 21 11.90 -8.60 14.61
C GLY A 21 10.45 -8.11 14.72
N ILE A 22 10.12 -7.01 14.04
CA ILE A 22 8.74 -6.50 13.95
C ILE A 22 7.83 -7.53 13.26
N GLY A 23 8.29 -8.15 12.17
CA GLY A 23 7.54 -9.17 11.43
C GLY A 23 7.23 -10.40 12.28
N ILE A 24 8.21 -10.92 13.03
CA ILE A 24 8.01 -12.05 13.95
C ILE A 24 7.05 -11.68 15.08
N HIS A 25 7.19 -10.48 15.64
CA HIS A 25 6.28 -10.01 16.69
C HIS A 25 4.84 -9.87 16.18
N ALA A 26 4.65 -9.34 14.97
CA ALA A 26 3.35 -9.22 14.33
C ALA A 26 2.75 -10.61 14.02
N TRP A 27 3.57 -11.55 13.52
CA TRP A 27 3.14 -12.91 13.20
C TRP A 27 2.59 -13.65 14.42
N GLN A 28 3.21 -13.47 15.59
CA GLN A 28 2.71 -14.05 16.86
C GLN A 28 1.31 -13.54 17.26
N ARG A 29 0.86 -12.40 16.71
CA ARG A 29 -0.48 -11.83 16.96
C ARG A 29 -1.51 -12.17 15.90
N THR A 30 -1.12 -12.75 14.77
CA THR A 30 -2.04 -13.18 13.71
C THR A 30 -2.62 -14.54 14.04
N ARG A 31 -3.92 -14.60 14.39
CA ARG A 31 -4.61 -15.87 14.65
C ARG A 31 -5.58 -16.26 13.53
N ASN A 32 -6.22 -15.27 12.89
CA ASN A 32 -7.21 -15.48 11.85
C ASN A 32 -6.95 -14.63 10.59
N LEU A 33 -7.65 -14.93 9.49
CA LEU A 33 -7.54 -14.19 8.22
C LEU A 33 -7.86 -12.69 8.36
N SER A 34 -8.80 -12.31 9.23
CA SER A 34 -9.10 -10.92 9.54
C SER A 34 -7.91 -10.19 10.19
N ASP A 35 -7.15 -10.90 11.02
CA ASP A 35 -5.96 -10.35 11.68
C ASP A 35 -4.83 -10.17 10.69
N PHE A 36 -4.73 -11.10 9.74
CA PHE A 36 -3.73 -11.04 8.67
C PHE A 36 -4.03 -9.92 7.66
N VAL A 37 -5.27 -9.82 7.19
CA VAL A 37 -5.65 -8.92 6.10
C VAL A 37 -5.93 -7.49 6.59
N LEU A 38 -6.53 -7.34 7.77
CA LEU A 38 -6.96 -6.02 8.29
C LEU A 38 -6.30 -5.64 9.62
N GLY A 39 -5.33 -6.40 10.13
CA GLY A 39 -4.76 -6.17 11.46
C GLY A 39 -5.81 -6.25 12.57
N GLY A 40 -6.86 -7.06 12.37
CA GLY A 40 -7.99 -7.20 13.29
C GLY A 40 -8.86 -5.94 13.38
N ARG A 41 -8.70 -4.97 12.45
CA ARG A 41 -9.34 -3.65 12.46
C ARG A 41 -9.02 -2.81 13.71
N GLN A 42 -7.97 -3.17 14.45
CA GLN A 42 -7.48 -2.47 15.64
C GLN A 42 -6.41 -1.42 15.32
N LEU A 43 -5.93 -1.38 14.07
CA LEU A 43 -4.96 -0.39 13.62
C LEU A 43 -5.60 1.00 13.63
N GLY A 44 -4.98 1.94 14.36
CA GLY A 44 -5.43 3.33 14.43
C GLY A 44 -5.38 4.01 13.06
N SER A 45 -6.25 5.01 12.85
CA SER A 45 -6.42 5.68 11.56
C SER A 45 -5.10 6.18 10.96
N TRP A 46 -4.20 6.75 11.78
CA TRP A 46 -2.90 7.23 11.33
C TRP A 46 -1.95 6.13 10.86
N VAL A 47 -1.94 4.97 11.54
CA VAL A 47 -1.08 3.83 11.16
C VAL A 47 -1.55 3.24 9.83
N THR A 48 -2.87 3.10 9.66
CA THR A 48 -3.46 2.63 8.40
C THR A 48 -3.20 3.63 7.27
N ALA A 49 -3.29 4.94 7.54
CA ALA A 49 -2.97 5.97 6.55
C ALA A 49 -1.52 5.90 6.10
N LEU A 50 -0.58 5.85 7.05
CA LEU A 50 0.84 5.76 6.75
C LEU A 50 1.17 4.47 5.99
N SER A 51 0.56 3.33 6.34
CA SER A 51 0.74 2.07 5.63
C SER A 51 0.21 2.14 4.19
N ALA A 52 -0.96 2.76 3.99
CA ALA A 52 -1.53 2.95 2.66
C ALA A 52 -0.67 3.90 1.82
N SER A 53 -0.24 5.02 2.38
CA SER A 53 0.67 5.96 1.72
C SER A 53 2.02 5.34 1.42
N ALA A 54 2.62 4.56 2.32
CA ALA A 54 3.88 3.86 2.04
C ALA A 54 3.76 2.84 0.88
N SER A 55 2.59 2.21 0.75
CA SER A 55 2.31 1.27 -0.35
C SER A 55 2.12 1.98 -1.69
N ASP A 56 1.47 3.15 -1.69
CA ASP A 56 1.30 4.01 -2.86
C ASP A 56 2.62 4.68 -3.28
N MET A 57 3.38 5.15 -2.29
CA MET A 57 4.65 5.87 -2.44
C MET A 57 5.85 4.95 -2.65
N SER A 58 5.77 4.09 -3.66
CA SER A 58 6.87 3.23 -4.07
C SER A 58 7.91 4.00 -4.91
N GLY A 59 8.64 3.34 -5.81
CA GLY A 59 9.80 3.88 -6.53
C GLY A 59 9.59 5.21 -7.28
N TRP A 60 8.34 5.61 -7.52
CA TRP A 60 8.02 6.94 -8.04
C TRP A 60 8.39 8.08 -7.07
N LEU A 61 8.27 7.91 -5.76
CA LEU A 61 8.63 8.99 -4.83
C LEU A 61 10.15 9.17 -4.68
N LEU A 62 10.91 8.08 -4.81
CA LEU A 62 12.37 8.07 -4.72
C LEU A 62 13.06 8.56 -5.99
N LEU A 63 12.51 8.24 -7.17
CA LEU A 63 13.15 8.53 -8.46
C LEU A 63 12.31 9.41 -9.39
N GLY A 64 10.98 9.28 -9.33
CA GLY A 64 10.05 10.00 -10.20
C GLY A 64 9.81 11.45 -9.77
N LEU A 65 9.45 11.67 -8.50
CA LEU A 65 9.18 13.01 -7.94
C LEU A 65 10.42 13.91 -7.96
N PRO A 66 11.60 13.48 -7.50
CA PRO A 66 12.82 14.28 -7.58
C PRO A 66 13.28 14.49 -9.02
N GLY A 67 13.14 13.48 -9.89
CA GLY A 67 13.45 13.59 -11.31
C GLY A 67 12.55 14.60 -12.03
N TYR A 68 11.26 14.61 -11.71
CA TYR A 68 10.32 15.61 -12.22
C TYR A 68 10.59 17.00 -11.66
N ALA A 69 10.86 17.12 -10.36
CA ALA A 69 11.18 18.39 -9.72
C ALA A 69 12.48 18.99 -10.26
N TYR A 70 13.48 18.17 -10.59
CA TYR A 70 14.71 18.61 -11.24
C TYR A 70 14.45 19.23 -12.63
N LEU A 71 13.48 18.71 -13.38
CA LEU A 71 13.14 19.19 -14.72
C LEU A 71 12.16 20.38 -14.72
N SER A 72 11.19 20.40 -13.79
CA SER A 72 10.11 21.40 -13.73
C SER A 72 10.38 22.56 -12.76
N GLY A 73 11.43 22.47 -11.94
CA GLY A 73 11.78 23.51 -10.98
C GLY A 73 10.69 23.74 -9.93
N LEU A 74 10.41 25.00 -9.61
CA LEU A 74 9.44 25.40 -8.57
C LEU A 74 7.99 25.01 -8.89
N GLU A 75 7.65 24.76 -10.16
CA GLU A 75 6.31 24.30 -10.57
C GLU A 75 5.94 22.94 -9.95
N SER A 76 6.94 22.11 -9.59
CA SER A 76 6.73 20.84 -8.91
C SER A 76 6.05 20.96 -7.52
N ILE A 77 6.07 22.15 -6.91
CA ILE A 77 5.35 22.42 -5.66
C ILE A 77 3.84 22.25 -5.85
N TRP A 78 3.32 22.57 -7.04
CA TRP A 78 1.89 22.42 -7.31
C TRP A 78 1.47 20.95 -7.34
N LEU A 79 2.34 20.09 -7.86
CA LEU A 79 2.17 18.64 -7.81
C LEU A 79 2.24 18.11 -6.37
N ALA A 80 3.23 18.55 -5.57
CA ALA A 80 3.34 18.17 -4.17
C ALA A 80 2.12 18.60 -3.34
N GLY A 81 1.65 19.84 -3.53
CA GLY A 81 0.46 20.38 -2.88
C GLY A 81 -0.82 19.64 -3.31
N GLY A 82 -0.96 19.36 -4.61
CA GLY A 82 -2.09 18.60 -5.15
C GLY A 82 -2.16 17.18 -4.59
N LEU A 83 -1.02 16.51 -4.41
CA LEU A 83 -0.95 15.18 -3.80
C LEU A 83 -1.30 15.22 -2.32
N LEU A 84 -0.78 16.19 -1.57
CA LEU A 84 -1.09 16.34 -0.15
C LEU A 84 -2.59 16.59 0.06
N ILE A 85 -3.18 17.51 -0.69
CA ILE A 85 -4.60 17.82 -0.59
C ILE A 85 -5.42 16.63 -1.10
N GLY A 86 -5.04 16.03 -2.22
CA GLY A 86 -5.75 14.90 -2.83
C GLY A 86 -5.77 13.67 -1.93
N THR A 87 -4.64 13.33 -1.32
CA THR A 87 -4.55 12.22 -0.36
C THR A 87 -5.36 12.50 0.91
N TRP A 88 -5.31 13.73 1.42
CA TRP A 88 -6.13 14.14 2.57
C TRP A 88 -7.63 14.05 2.28
N LEU A 89 -8.08 14.56 1.13
CA LEU A 89 -9.47 14.47 0.69
C LEU A 89 -9.90 13.02 0.48
N ASN A 90 -9.08 12.21 -0.19
CA ASN A 90 -9.35 10.79 -0.39
C ASN A 90 -9.53 10.07 0.95
N TRP A 91 -8.66 10.34 1.92
CA TRP A 91 -8.76 9.76 3.25
C TRP A 91 -10.07 10.13 3.95
N ARG A 92 -10.46 11.41 3.88
CA ARG A 92 -11.65 11.91 4.56
C ARG A 92 -12.96 11.45 3.93
N PHE A 93 -13.03 11.47 2.59
CA PHE A 93 -14.28 11.26 1.84
C PHE A 93 -14.46 9.83 1.34
N ILE A 94 -13.38 9.08 1.11
CA ILE A 94 -13.44 7.73 0.54
C ILE A 94 -13.06 6.70 1.59
N ALA A 95 -11.88 6.80 2.19
CA ALA A 95 -11.37 5.75 3.08
C ALA A 95 -12.23 5.57 4.34
N ALA A 96 -12.62 6.66 5.01
CA ALA A 96 -13.43 6.59 6.22
C ALA A 96 -14.85 6.00 5.98
N PRO A 97 -15.64 6.45 4.99
CA PRO A 97 -16.93 5.84 4.69
C PRO A 97 -16.81 4.39 4.21
N LEU A 98 -15.80 4.08 3.40
CA LEU A 98 -15.57 2.72 2.89
C LEU A 98 -15.27 1.74 4.03
N ARG A 99 -14.53 2.17 5.06
CA ARG A 99 -14.28 1.34 6.25
C ARG A 99 -15.59 0.94 6.92
N VAL A 100 -16.51 1.88 7.15
CA VAL A 100 -17.82 1.61 7.77
C VAL A 100 -18.69 0.76 6.85
N ALA A 101 -18.72 1.06 5.55
CA ALA A 101 -19.50 0.32 4.58
C ALA A 101 -19.04 -1.15 4.43
N SER A 102 -17.72 -1.42 4.48
CA SER A 102 -17.18 -2.79 4.46
C SER A 102 -17.63 -3.63 5.66
N GLU A 103 -17.83 -2.98 6.81
CA GLU A 103 -18.28 -3.64 8.04
C GLU A 103 -19.76 -4.01 7.95
N GLN A 104 -20.58 -3.07 7.47
CA GLN A 104 -22.02 -3.26 7.29
C GLN A 104 -22.33 -4.29 6.18
N ALA A 105 -21.49 -4.37 5.14
CA ALA A 105 -21.61 -5.33 4.05
C ALA A 105 -21.01 -6.70 4.43
N GLY A 106 -21.38 -7.25 5.59
CA GLY A 106 -20.98 -8.60 6.02
C GLY A 106 -19.51 -8.74 6.43
N ASN A 107 -18.89 -7.68 6.96
CA ASN A 107 -17.47 -7.65 7.34
C ASN A 107 -16.52 -8.07 6.21
N ALA A 108 -16.75 -7.51 5.02
CA ALA A 108 -15.93 -7.78 3.84
C ALA A 108 -14.46 -7.44 4.10
N LEU A 109 -13.57 -8.39 3.82
CA LEU A 109 -12.12 -8.25 4.01
C LEU A 109 -11.45 -7.65 2.77
N THR A 110 -12.08 -7.78 1.60
CA THR A 110 -11.53 -7.34 0.31
C THR A 110 -12.51 -6.46 -0.47
N LEU A 111 -11.99 -5.64 -1.41
CA LEU A 111 -12.84 -4.82 -2.30
C LEU A 111 -13.80 -5.64 -3.17
N PRO A 112 -13.39 -6.75 -3.81
CA PRO A 112 -14.30 -7.60 -4.58
C PRO A 112 -15.42 -8.20 -3.72
N GLU A 113 -15.11 -8.59 -2.48
CA GLU A 113 -16.09 -9.10 -1.53
C GLU A 113 -17.05 -8.01 -1.08
N TYR A 114 -16.55 -6.80 -0.80
CA TYR A 114 -17.40 -5.65 -0.50
C TYR A 114 -18.36 -5.33 -1.64
N LEU A 115 -17.90 -5.36 -2.90
CA LEU A 115 -18.75 -5.15 -4.07
C LEU A 115 -19.79 -6.28 -4.21
N SER A 116 -19.37 -7.54 -4.06
CA SER A 116 -20.28 -8.69 -4.09
C SER A 116 -21.39 -8.57 -3.05
N ASN A 117 -21.05 -8.20 -1.82
CA ASN A 117 -22.00 -8.06 -0.72
C ASN A 117 -22.89 -6.83 -0.87
N ARG A 118 -22.36 -5.72 -1.42
CA ARG A 118 -23.13 -4.50 -1.69
C ARG A 118 -24.18 -4.68 -2.78
N PHE A 119 -23.89 -5.51 -3.78
CA PHE A 119 -24.79 -5.77 -4.91
C PHE A 119 -25.62 -7.07 -4.75
N ASP A 120 -25.58 -7.71 -3.59
CA ASP A 120 -26.23 -9.01 -3.30
C ASP A 120 -25.94 -10.07 -4.40
N ASP A 121 -24.70 -10.13 -4.86
CA ASP A 121 -24.30 -11.05 -5.92
C ASP A 121 -24.23 -12.49 -5.40
N ARG A 122 -25.30 -13.24 -5.65
CA ARG A 122 -25.40 -14.67 -5.31
C ARG A 122 -24.60 -15.58 -6.26
N SER A 123 -24.22 -15.08 -7.43
CA SER A 123 -23.48 -15.86 -8.44
C SER A 123 -21.96 -15.80 -8.25
N GLY A 124 -21.46 -14.82 -7.50
CA GLY A 124 -20.03 -14.58 -7.30
C GLY A 124 -19.29 -14.11 -8.56
N LEU A 125 -20.02 -13.75 -9.63
CA LEU A 125 -19.46 -13.24 -10.88
C LEU A 125 -18.75 -11.90 -10.66
N ILE A 126 -19.36 -10.98 -9.91
CA ILE A 126 -18.78 -9.67 -9.61
C ILE A 126 -17.47 -9.86 -8.84
N ARG A 127 -17.48 -10.72 -7.82
CA ARG A 127 -16.27 -11.03 -7.03
C ARG A 127 -15.15 -11.58 -7.91
N THR A 128 -15.47 -12.52 -8.81
CA THR A 128 -14.48 -13.21 -9.66
C THR A 128 -13.90 -12.26 -10.69
N ILE A 129 -14.75 -11.50 -11.40
CA ILE A 129 -14.32 -10.55 -12.43
C ILE A 129 -13.48 -9.43 -11.80
N SER A 130 -13.93 -8.85 -10.68
CA SER A 130 -13.16 -7.81 -9.98
C SER A 130 -11.82 -8.33 -9.47
N SER A 131 -11.78 -9.53 -8.89
CA SER A 131 -10.53 -10.13 -8.40
C SER A 131 -9.55 -10.41 -9.53
N LEU A 132 -10.04 -10.95 -10.66
CA LEU A 132 -9.23 -11.21 -11.85
C LEU A 132 -8.68 -9.91 -12.44
N PHE A 133 -9.51 -8.86 -12.50
CA PHE A 133 -9.11 -7.54 -12.98
C PHE A 133 -8.01 -6.95 -12.08
N ILE A 134 -8.19 -6.97 -10.76
CA ILE A 134 -7.17 -6.51 -9.81
C ILE A 134 -5.87 -7.30 -9.99
N LEU A 135 -5.94 -8.64 -10.06
CA LEU A 135 -4.77 -9.50 -10.26
C LEU A 135 -4.04 -9.18 -11.56
N LEU A 136 -4.76 -8.98 -12.66
CA LEU A 136 -4.18 -8.65 -13.95
C LEU A 136 -3.42 -7.32 -13.91
N PHE A 137 -4.04 -6.26 -13.38
CA PHE A 137 -3.40 -4.95 -13.27
C PHE A 137 -2.22 -4.97 -12.28
N PHE A 138 -2.34 -5.70 -11.17
CA PHE A 138 -1.27 -5.83 -10.20
C PHE A 138 -0.07 -6.63 -10.76
N LEU A 139 -0.35 -7.62 -11.61
CA LEU A 139 0.68 -8.35 -12.35
C LEU A 139 1.42 -7.43 -13.31
N PHE A 140 0.72 -6.60 -14.08
CA PHE A 140 1.35 -5.61 -14.96
C PHE A 140 2.17 -4.58 -14.17
N TYR A 141 1.63 -4.09 -13.06
CA TYR A 141 2.35 -3.17 -12.16
C TYR A 141 3.66 -3.79 -11.67
N THR A 142 3.61 -5.01 -11.13
CA THR A 142 4.78 -5.73 -10.60
C THR A 142 5.77 -6.09 -11.72
N SER A 143 5.27 -6.57 -12.86
CA SER A 143 6.08 -6.92 -14.03
C SER A 143 6.81 -5.71 -14.59
N SER A 144 6.17 -4.53 -14.67
CA SER A 144 6.82 -3.30 -15.15
C SER A 144 8.03 -2.90 -14.29
N GLY A 145 7.97 -3.12 -12.97
CA GLY A 145 9.08 -2.91 -12.06
C GLY A 145 10.22 -3.91 -12.24
N LEU A 146 9.89 -5.17 -12.56
CA LEU A 146 10.87 -6.24 -12.77
C LEU A 146 11.56 -6.16 -14.15
N VAL A 147 10.78 -5.90 -15.21
CA VAL A 147 11.27 -5.80 -16.59
C VAL A 147 12.25 -4.64 -16.76
N ARG A 148 12.07 -3.52 -16.05
CA ARG A 148 13.03 -2.40 -16.05
C ARG A 148 14.42 -2.80 -15.51
N ARG A 149 14.55 -3.89 -14.74
CA ARG A 149 15.84 -4.42 -14.29
C ARG A 149 16.46 -5.43 -15.25
N LEU A 150 15.70 -6.02 -16.18
CA LEU A 150 16.18 -7.04 -17.12
C LEU A 150 16.51 -6.48 -18.52
N SER A 151 16.15 -5.23 -18.81
CA SER A 151 16.45 -4.58 -20.09
C SER A 151 17.74 -3.73 -20.08
N ARG A 152 18.71 -4.06 -19.22
CA ARG A 152 20.05 -3.45 -19.20
C ARG A 152 21.12 -4.52 -19.17
#